data_AF-A0A9D8AS86-F1
#
_entry.id   AF-A0A9D8AS86-F1
#
_cell.length_a   1.000
_cell.length_b   1.000
_cell.length_c   1.000
_cell.angle_alpha   90.00
_cell.angle_beta   90.00
_cell.angle_gamma   90.00
#
_symmetry.space_group_name_H-M   'P 1'
#
loop_
_entity.id
_entity.type
_entity.pdbx_description
1 polymer ?
#
loop_
_entity_poly.entity_id
_entity_poly.type
_entity_poly.pdbx_seq_one_letter_code
_entity_poly.pdbx_strand_id
1 'polypeptide(L)'
;MADTRYWNDNVARQALSDKGRAVYERIRGELTGQQGVVAIEPESGAYFVGPTLGEANDAAYKEYPDQWVYFVWIDDPTADIALPTW
;
A
#
# COMPACT_ATOMS: atom_id res chain seq x y z
N MET A 1 -0.33 -12.54 -12.40
CA MET A 1 -1.66 -11.91 -12.54
C MET A 1 -2.25 -11.74 -11.17
N ALA A 2 -2.56 -10.51 -10.77
CA ALA A 2 -3.12 -10.21 -9.46
C ALA A 2 -4.51 -10.80 -9.23
N ASP A 3 -4.84 -11.07 -7.96
CA ASP A 3 -6.13 -11.65 -7.56
C ASP A 3 -7.29 -10.77 -8.06
N THR A 4 -8.15 -11.37 -8.89
CA THR A 4 -9.23 -10.64 -9.54
C THR A 4 -10.39 -10.31 -8.62
N ARG A 5 -10.45 -10.94 -7.44
CA ARG A 5 -11.49 -10.69 -6.43
C ARG A 5 -11.58 -9.21 -6.07
N TYR A 6 -10.46 -8.57 -5.79
CA TYR A 6 -10.42 -7.18 -5.31
C TYR A 6 -10.82 -6.14 -6.37
N TRP A 7 -10.88 -6.52 -7.66
CA TRP A 7 -11.42 -5.65 -8.71
C TRP A 7 -12.95 -5.50 -8.63
N ASN A 8 -13.64 -6.59 -8.28
CA ASN A 8 -15.11 -6.66 -8.34
C ASN A 8 -15.77 -6.67 -6.96
N ASP A 9 -15.04 -7.06 -5.92
CA ASP A 9 -15.51 -7.15 -4.55
C ASP A 9 -15.05 -5.93 -3.73
N ASN A 10 -15.92 -4.91 -3.66
CA ASN A 10 -15.68 -3.71 -2.87
C ASN A 10 -15.46 -4.00 -1.38
N VAL A 11 -16.08 -5.05 -0.84
CA VAL A 11 -15.93 -5.42 0.58
C VAL A 11 -14.54 -6.01 0.80
N ALA A 12 -14.07 -6.89 -0.08
CA ALA A 12 -12.71 -7.42 -0.02
C ALA A 12 -11.67 -6.30 -0.16
N ARG A 13 -11.89 -5.35 -1.08
CA ARG A 13 -10.99 -4.21 -1.27
C ARG A 13 -10.96 -3.29 -0.06
N GLN A 14 -12.12 -3.01 0.55
CA GLN A 14 -12.18 -2.23 1.78
C GLN A 14 -11.46 -2.94 2.93
N ALA A 15 -11.65 -4.25 3.10
CA ALA A 15 -10.96 -5.03 4.12
C ALA A 15 -9.43 -5.01 3.94
N LEU A 16 -8.96 -5.04 2.69
CA LEU A 16 -7.54 -4.87 2.35
C LEU A 16 -7.04 -3.47 2.76
N SER A 17 -7.78 -2.42 2.41
CA SER A 17 -7.46 -1.05 2.83
C SER A 17 -7.43 -0.87 4.34
N ASP A 18 -8.38 -1.47 5.07
CA ASP A 18 -8.43 -1.40 6.52
C ASP A 18 -7.21 -2.06 7.18
N LYS A 19 -6.76 -3.21 6.64
CA LYS A 19 -5.51 -3.86 7.07
C LYS A 19 -4.29 -2.99 6.78
N GLY A 20 -4.18 -2.47 5.56
CA GLY A 20 -3.08 -1.59 5.17
C GLY A 20 -3.00 -0.32 6.02
N ARG A 21 -4.16 0.29 6.31
CA ARG A 21 -4.27 1.43 7.22
C ARG A 21 -3.85 1.09 8.63
N ALA A 22 -4.24 -0.08 9.15
CA ALA A 22 -3.81 -0.53 10.47
C ALA A 22 -2.30 -0.73 10.56
N VAL A 23 -1.64 -1.15 9.48
CA VAL A 23 -0.17 -1.22 9.39
C VAL A 23 0.42 0.20 9.32
N TYR A 24 -0.13 1.08 8.48
CA TYR A 24 0.31 2.47 8.36
C TYR A 24 0.33 3.18 9.73
N GLU A 25 -0.74 3.06 10.53
CA GLU A 25 -0.80 3.66 11.87
C GLU A 25 0.28 3.15 12.82
N ARG A 26 0.80 1.93 12.62
CA ARG A 26 1.93 1.40 13.41
C ARG A 26 3.26 1.99 12.95
N ILE A 27 3.45 2.16 11.64
CA ILE A 27 4.73 2.61 11.06
C ILE A 27 4.84 4.12 10.86
N ARG A 28 3.74 4.90 10.99
CA ARG A 28 3.72 6.36 10.76
C ARG A 28 4.78 7.13 11.54
N GLY A 29 5.19 6.63 12.71
CA GLY A 29 6.29 7.21 13.49
C GLY A 29 7.64 7.10 12.76
N GLU A 30 7.90 5.97 12.12
CA GLU A 30 9.12 5.68 11.33
C GLU A 30 9.17 6.50 10.03
N LEU A 31 8.00 6.92 9.54
CA LEU A 31 7.84 7.75 8.35
C LEU A 31 7.99 9.26 8.63
N THR A 32 8.17 9.67 9.89
CA THR A 32 8.29 11.09 10.24
C THR A 32 9.52 11.71 9.58
N GLY A 33 9.31 12.77 8.80
CA GLY A 33 10.38 13.47 8.06
C GLY A 33 10.70 12.87 6.69
N GLN A 34 10.04 11.77 6.30
CA GLN A 34 10.02 11.27 4.94
C GLN A 34 8.90 11.95 4.14
N GLN A 35 9.00 11.88 2.81
CA GLN A 35 8.01 12.44 1.88
C GLN A 35 7.68 11.40 0.82
N GLY A 36 6.52 11.55 0.20
CA GLY A 36 6.08 10.70 -0.91
C GLY A 36 5.01 9.68 -0.50
N VAL A 37 5.11 8.49 -1.08
CA VAL A 37 4.09 7.43 -0.97
C VAL A 37 4.71 6.21 -0.31
N VAL A 38 3.95 5.59 0.60
CA VAL A 38 4.28 4.27 1.13
C VAL A 38 3.34 3.22 0.52
N ALA A 39 3.92 2.16 -0.02
CA ALA A 39 3.23 0.94 -0.43
C ALA A 39 3.36 -0.08 0.69
N ILE A 40 2.25 -0.68 1.12
CA ILE A 40 2.19 -1.58 2.27
C ILE A 40 1.55 -2.89 1.84
N GLU A 41 2.27 -3.99 2.02
CA GLU A 41 1.70 -5.33 1.90
C GLU A 41 0.92 -5.67 3.18
N PRO A 42 -0.43 -5.77 3.14
CA PRO A 42 -1.26 -5.78 4.35
C PRO A 42 -1.17 -7.05 5.20
N GLU A 43 -0.76 -8.19 4.64
CA GLU A 43 -0.69 -9.46 5.38
C GLU A 43 0.62 -9.60 6.17
N SER A 44 1.76 -9.24 5.57
CA SER A 44 3.08 -9.28 6.22
C SER A 44 3.44 -8.00 6.97
N GLY A 45 2.85 -6.87 6.58
CA GLY A 45 3.21 -5.55 7.09
C GLY A 45 4.51 -4.98 6.51
N ALA A 46 5.09 -5.64 5.49
CA ALA A 46 6.20 -5.07 4.73
C ALA A 46 5.76 -3.76 4.07
N TYR A 47 6.66 -2.78 4.06
CA TYR A 47 6.36 -1.46 3.51
C TYR A 47 7.54 -0.90 2.72
N PHE A 48 7.23 -0.11 1.69
CA PHE A 48 8.17 0.44 0.73
C PHE A 48 7.85 1.90 0.51
N VAL A 49 8.84 2.77 0.69
CA VAL A 49 8.68 4.21 0.49
C VAL A 49 9.28 4.62 -0.83
N GLY A 50 8.53 5.42 -1.60
CA GLY A 50 8.98 6.01 -2.85
C GLY A 50 8.56 7.48 -2.96
N PRO A 51 9.30 8.33 -3.68
CA PRO A 51 8.90 9.72 -3.93
C PRO A 51 7.54 9.83 -4.64
N THR A 52 7.21 8.82 -5.46
CA THR A 52 5.96 8.73 -6.22
C THR A 52 5.27 7.39 -6.00
N LEU A 53 3.98 7.32 -6.35
CA LEU A 53 3.22 6.06 -6.34
C LEU A 53 3.88 4.99 -7.23
N GLY A 54 4.38 5.38 -8.40
CA GLY A 54 5.06 4.48 -9.33
C GLY A 54 6.31 3.86 -8.72
N GLU A 55 7.16 4.66 -8.08
CA GLU A 55 8.40 4.19 -7.45
C GLU A 55 8.14 3.33 -6.21
N ALA A 56 7.14 3.67 -5.40
CA ALA A 56 6.72 2.85 -4.27
C ALA A 56 6.18 1.49 -4.75
N ASN A 57 5.45 1.49 -5.88
CA ASN A 57 4.96 0.26 -6.50
C ASN A 57 6.09 -0.57 -7.12
N ASP A 58 7.05 0.04 -7.82
CA ASP A 58 8.28 -0.61 -8.33
C ASP A 58 9.05 -1.33 -7.22
N ALA A 59 9.15 -0.70 -6.05
CA ALA A 59 9.80 -1.29 -4.89
C ALA A 59 9.01 -2.49 -4.36
N ALA A 60 7.69 -2.33 -4.18
CA ALA A 60 6.81 -3.40 -3.71
C ALA A 60 6.77 -4.59 -4.70
N TYR A 61 6.73 -4.35 -6.01
CA TYR A 61 6.66 -5.38 -7.04
C TYR A 61 7.86 -6.34 -7.02
N LYS A 62 9.06 -5.85 -6.66
CA LYS A 62 10.27 -6.68 -6.59
C LYS A 62 10.17 -7.80 -5.57
N GLU A 63 9.42 -7.58 -4.49
CA GLU A 63 9.23 -8.57 -3.42
C GLU A 63 7.87 -9.26 -3.49
N TYR A 64 6.84 -8.52 -3.91
CA TYR A 64 5.45 -8.95 -3.96
C TYR A 64 4.85 -8.72 -5.35
N PRO A 65 5.32 -9.45 -6.39
CA PRO A 65 4.82 -9.28 -7.74
C PRO A 65 3.36 -9.71 -7.85
N ASP A 66 2.59 -8.98 -8.65
CA ASP A 66 1.14 -9.22 -8.85
C ASP A 66 0.32 -9.25 -7.54
N GLN A 67 0.76 -8.60 -6.46
CA GLN A 67 0.03 -8.60 -5.19
C GLN A 67 -0.73 -7.30 -4.96
N TRP A 68 -1.87 -7.39 -4.30
CA TRP A 68 -2.63 -6.22 -3.87
C TRP A 68 -2.00 -5.61 -2.63
N VAL A 69 -1.62 -4.34 -2.75
CA VAL A 69 -1.00 -3.58 -1.67
C VAL A 69 -1.78 -2.29 -1.43
N TYR A 70 -1.57 -1.71 -0.26
CA TYR A 70 -2.16 -0.46 0.16
C TYR A 70 -1.17 0.68 -0.02
N PHE A 71 -1.55 1.69 -0.79
CA PHE A 71 -0.77 2.91 -0.98
C PHE A 71 -1.37 4.02 -0.14
N VAL A 72 -0.51 4.81 0.50
CA VAL A 72 -0.93 6.03 1.19
C VAL A 72 0.16 7.10 1.09
N TRP A 73 -0.25 8.35 0.91
CA TRP A 73 0.68 9.48 0.93
C TRP A 73 1.10 9.81 2.36
N ILE A 74 2.40 9.99 2.57
CA ILE A 74 2.95 10.30 3.90
C ILE A 74 2.47 11.68 4.37
N ASP A 75 2.42 12.64 3.45
CA ASP A 75 2.02 14.03 3.71
C ASP A 75 0.49 14.22 3.76
N ASP A 76 -0.27 13.31 3.15
CA ASP A 76 -1.74 13.30 3.17
C ASP A 76 -2.28 11.87 3.37
N PRO A 77 -2.45 11.45 4.64
CA PRO A 77 -2.93 10.10 4.95
C PRO A 77 -4.36 9.79 4.48
N THR A 78 -5.10 10.80 4.00
CA THR A 78 -6.44 10.62 3.42
C THR A 78 -6.40 10.29 1.94
N ALA A 79 -5.25 10.49 1.29
CA ALA A 79 -4.98 10.04 -0.05
C ALA A 79 -4.48 8.58 0.00
N ASP A 80 -5.39 7.64 0.19
CA ASP A 80 -5.09 6.21 0.19
C ASP A 80 -5.78 5.46 -0.95
N ILE A 81 -5.13 4.40 -1.43
CA ILE A 81 -5.70 3.53 -2.45
C ILE A 81 -5.14 2.11 -2.36
N ALA A 82 -6.01 1.12 -2.53
CA ALA A 82 -5.62 -0.27 -2.73
C ALA A 82 -5.48 -0.54 -4.23
N LEU A 83 -4.30 -0.98 -4.66
CA LEU A 83 -4.02 -1.35 -6.05
C LEU A 83 -3.09 -2.58 -6.10
N PRO A 84 -3.16 -3.39 -7.16
CA PRO A 84 -2.13 -4.38 -7.39
C PRO A 84 -0.81 -3.72 -7.78
N THR A 85 0.30 -4.36 -7.44
CA THR A 85 1.59 -4.10 -8.06
C THR A 85 1.51 -4.42 -9.56
N TRP A 86 2.08 -3.57 -10.41
CA TRP A 86 1.87 -3.58 -11.87
C TRP A 86 2.83 -4.46 -12.65
#